data_AF-A0A7C3MXS6-F1
#
_entry.id   AF-A0A7C3MXS6-F1
#
_cell.length_a   1.000
_cell.length_b   1.000
_cell.length_c   1.000
_cell.angle_alpha   90.00
_cell.angle_beta   90.00
_cell.angle_gamma   90.00
#
_symmetry.space_group_name_H-M   'P 1'
#
loop_
_entity.id
_entity.type
_entity.pdbx_description
1 polymer ?
#
loop_
_entity_poly.entity_id
_entity_poly.type
_entity_poly.pdbx_seq_one_letter_code
_entity_poly.pdbx_strand_id
1 'polypeptide(L)'
;MVATMEWTRDVYESSVARRCWWYTPYDAGWDGAAQHGEDMSQDQELRQIADMERELGPVPDWAQRLVEGPMRFLPPCGHYLFPRAFLEVATAIGCQTPPVFIHGCYTADRRRKERMVDYLVALDAWLAGVGADAAARELSATGHPYTDWPAVCSALWGVLGERVPAKEMMIGRLVHRLRWWIKSHVWDDDNRTVFCRDQFLGDVYCRSQHYGNVGFGDPWFTELDIPRVKRMEGRIRESWVDADWFISRIRCTWLCAPKAFRFVERVLWALGQERKLEPAEDVPSFLRCEDTYLNQDRAAEWWRDYCDALDGWWQDQPRQTDVARDLANRLGEPTDHKRWLVRLLRHRVRMLARYGDLKRLVDPQPMVSPDSEEAPRPTKRGTATLAL
;
A
#
# COMPACT_ATOMS: atom_id res chain seq x y z
N MET A 1 24.50 29.41 27.43
CA MET A 1 23.37 28.58 27.90
C MET A 1 22.23 28.80 26.92
N VAL A 2 21.87 27.80 26.14
CA VAL A 2 20.66 27.86 25.30
C VAL A 2 19.49 27.65 26.25
N ALA A 3 18.56 28.60 26.32
CA ALA A 3 17.35 28.43 27.12
C ALA A 3 16.56 27.23 26.58
N THR A 4 16.43 26.19 27.39
CA THR A 4 15.59 25.03 27.06
C THR A 4 14.17 25.51 26.86
N MET A 5 13.65 25.33 25.65
CA MET A 5 12.29 25.73 25.31
C MET A 5 11.31 24.93 26.15
N GLU A 6 10.24 25.59 26.60
CA GLU A 6 9.09 24.90 27.14
C GLU A 6 8.40 24.14 25.99
N TRP A 7 8.33 22.82 26.10
CA TRP A 7 7.67 21.97 25.11
C TRP A 7 6.17 22.05 25.31
N THR A 8 5.48 22.73 24.39
CA THR A 8 4.04 22.96 24.47
C THR A 8 3.36 22.64 23.16
N ARG A 9 2.02 22.54 23.21
CA ARG A 9 1.18 22.38 22.03
C ARG A 9 1.46 23.43 20.97
N ASP A 10 1.59 24.70 21.36
CA ASP A 10 1.78 25.80 20.40
C ASP A 10 3.11 25.67 19.66
N VAL A 11 4.16 25.20 20.34
CA VAL A 11 5.46 24.90 19.71
C VAL A 11 5.29 23.84 18.64
N TYR A 12 4.65 22.72 18.97
CA TYR A 12 4.40 21.65 18.01
C TYR A 12 3.49 22.10 16.85
N GLU A 13 2.41 22.83 17.13
CA GLU A 13 1.48 23.28 16.10
C GLU A 13 2.07 24.34 15.16
N SER A 14 3.13 25.03 15.59
CA SER A 14 3.89 25.94 14.73
C SER A 14 4.91 25.23 13.83
N SER A 15 5.33 24.02 14.19
CA SER A 15 6.39 23.27 13.50
C SER A 15 5.94 22.68 12.15
N VAL A 16 6.85 22.63 11.18
CA VAL A 16 6.70 21.92 9.91
C VAL A 16 6.62 20.42 10.15
N ALA A 17 7.38 19.87 11.10
CA ALA A 17 7.39 18.45 11.44
C ALA A 17 5.99 17.90 11.77
N ARG A 18 5.06 18.71 12.31
CA ARG A 18 3.67 18.28 12.57
C ARG A 18 2.94 17.78 11.33
N ARG A 19 3.37 18.17 10.13
CA ARG A 19 2.73 17.82 8.85
C ARG A 19 3.14 16.42 8.35
N CYS A 20 4.05 15.73 9.05
CA CYS A 20 4.65 14.46 8.63
C CYS A 20 3.84 13.19 9.01
N TRP A 21 2.83 13.30 9.85
CA TRP A 21 2.40 12.17 10.70
C TRP A 21 1.26 11.30 10.19
N TRP A 22 0.83 11.46 8.93
CA TRP A 22 -0.31 10.70 8.38
C TRP A 22 -0.26 9.20 8.70
N TYR A 23 -1.36 8.56 9.11
CA TYR A 23 -1.34 7.12 9.47
C TYR A 23 -0.43 6.78 10.68
N THR A 24 -0.20 7.70 11.61
CA THR A 24 0.38 7.39 12.94
C THR A 24 -0.47 8.01 14.04
N PRO A 25 -0.29 7.61 15.31
CA PRO A 25 -0.94 8.29 16.45
C PRO A 25 -0.88 9.81 16.39
N TYR A 26 0.20 10.39 15.88
CA TYR A 26 0.40 11.85 15.81
C TYR A 26 -0.44 12.54 14.73
N ASP A 27 -1.04 11.79 13.81
CA ASP A 27 -2.02 12.33 12.85
C ASP A 27 -3.28 12.85 13.55
N ALA A 28 -3.60 12.32 14.74
CA ALA A 28 -4.69 12.79 15.58
C ALA A 28 -4.38 14.11 16.30
N GLY A 29 -3.16 14.63 16.16
CA GLY A 29 -2.69 15.86 16.80
C GLY A 29 -2.34 15.68 18.28
N TRP A 30 -1.93 16.79 18.91
CA TRP A 30 -1.36 16.83 20.26
C TRP A 30 -2.18 16.06 21.31
N ASP A 31 -3.47 16.39 21.44
CA ASP A 31 -4.35 15.76 22.44
C ASP A 31 -4.88 14.39 21.96
N GLY A 32 -4.98 14.20 20.64
CA GLY A 32 -5.58 13.00 20.04
C GLY A 32 -4.65 11.78 20.12
N ALA A 33 -3.34 11.98 20.09
CA ALA A 33 -2.35 10.90 20.14
C ALA A 33 -2.51 9.99 21.38
N ALA A 34 -2.96 10.55 22.51
CA ALA A 34 -3.17 9.81 23.75
C ALA A 34 -4.22 8.69 23.61
N GLN A 35 -5.21 8.87 22.72
CA GLN A 35 -6.22 7.86 22.42
C GLN A 35 -5.60 6.61 21.76
N HIS A 36 -4.41 6.75 21.19
CA HIS A 36 -3.65 5.69 20.56
C HIS A 36 -2.46 5.22 21.42
N GLY A 37 -2.38 5.68 22.68
CA GLY A 37 -1.35 5.26 23.64
C GLY A 37 -0.01 6.00 23.50
N GLU A 38 0.00 7.17 22.86
CA GLU A 38 1.18 8.03 22.77
C GLU A 38 0.92 9.38 23.43
N ASP A 39 1.82 9.83 24.30
CA ASP A 39 1.74 11.13 24.95
C ASP A 39 2.80 12.06 24.36
N MET A 40 2.36 12.93 23.44
CA MET A 40 3.22 13.88 22.76
C MET A 40 3.88 14.88 23.72
N SER A 41 3.27 15.16 24.88
CA SER A 41 3.88 16.06 25.89
C SER A 41 5.11 15.45 26.55
N GLN A 42 5.23 14.11 26.53
CA GLN A 42 6.35 13.36 27.10
C GLN A 42 7.31 12.79 26.04
N ASP A 43 7.02 12.97 24.74
CA ASP A 43 7.90 12.50 23.68
C ASP A 43 9.14 13.39 23.54
N GLN A 44 10.24 12.93 24.13
CA GLN A 44 11.54 13.60 24.06
C GLN A 44 12.13 13.66 22.65
N GLU A 45 11.87 12.66 21.81
CA GLU A 45 12.40 12.64 20.45
C GLU A 45 11.69 13.69 19.60
N LEU A 46 10.36 13.76 19.69
CA LEU A 46 9.59 14.78 18.99
C LEU A 46 9.94 16.19 19.46
N ARG A 47 10.12 16.39 20.77
CA ARG A 47 10.62 17.66 21.32
C ARG A 47 11.96 18.05 20.71
N GLN A 48 12.92 17.13 20.66
CA GLN A 48 14.24 17.41 20.11
C GLN A 48 14.22 17.69 18.61
N ILE A 49 13.30 17.06 17.85
CA ILE A 49 13.07 17.39 16.44
C ILE A 49 12.57 18.83 16.28
N ALA A 50 11.64 19.26 17.14
CA ALA A 50 11.12 20.63 17.12
C ALA A 50 12.17 21.67 17.55
N ASP A 51 12.96 21.36 18.57
CA ASP A 51 14.08 22.22 19.02
C ASP A 51 15.08 22.43 17.89
N MET A 52 15.46 21.35 17.17
CA MET A 52 16.32 21.44 16.01
C MET A 52 15.71 22.27 14.88
N GLU A 53 14.42 22.07 14.58
CA GLU A 53 13.73 22.85 13.54
C GLU A 53 13.83 24.35 13.81
N ARG A 54 13.65 24.75 15.08
CA ARG A 54 13.75 26.14 15.50
C ARG A 54 15.17 26.68 15.39
N GLU A 55 16.18 25.88 15.73
CA GLU A 55 17.60 26.25 15.61
C GLU A 55 18.03 26.48 14.15
N LEU A 56 17.41 25.78 13.20
CA LEU A 56 17.60 26.04 11.75
C LEU A 56 17.08 27.41 11.32
N GLY A 57 16.13 27.98 12.06
CA GLY A 57 15.38 29.16 11.65
C GLY A 57 14.35 28.82 10.55
N PRO A 58 14.17 29.67 9.52
CA PRO A 58 13.22 29.40 8.45
C PRO A 58 13.56 28.11 7.68
N VAL A 59 12.67 27.12 7.74
CA VAL A 59 12.81 25.87 6.96
C VAL A 59 12.62 26.17 5.46
N PRO A 60 13.56 25.79 4.59
CA PRO A 60 13.47 26.08 3.16
C PRO A 60 12.33 25.31 2.49
N ASP A 61 11.74 25.90 1.45
CA ASP A 61 10.57 25.36 0.75
C ASP A 61 10.73 23.92 0.28
N TRP A 62 11.92 23.54 -0.21
CA TRP A 62 12.17 22.16 -0.64
C TRP A 62 12.00 21.18 0.52
N ALA A 63 12.46 21.52 1.73
CA ALA A 63 12.37 20.66 2.90
C ALA A 63 10.94 20.60 3.43
N GLN A 64 10.21 21.72 3.44
CA GLN A 64 8.78 21.72 3.77
C GLN A 64 7.99 20.78 2.85
N ARG A 65 8.23 20.87 1.54
CA ARG A 65 7.59 19.99 0.54
C ARG A 65 7.95 18.52 0.71
N LEU A 66 9.16 18.19 1.19
CA LEU A 66 9.52 16.81 1.53
C LEU A 66 8.71 16.29 2.72
N VAL A 67 8.56 17.11 3.77
CA VAL A 67 7.79 16.75 4.96
C VAL A 67 6.32 16.54 4.61
N GLU A 68 5.72 17.45 3.84
CA GLU A 68 4.31 17.42 3.48
C GLU A 68 3.94 16.37 2.43
N GLY A 69 4.91 15.96 1.61
CA GLY A 69 4.71 14.99 0.53
C GLY A 69 5.31 13.63 0.87
N PRO A 70 6.52 13.32 0.37
CA PRO A 70 7.11 11.98 0.43
C PRO A 70 7.22 11.40 1.83
N MET A 71 7.53 12.21 2.85
CA MET A 71 7.66 11.71 4.23
C MET A 71 6.29 11.45 4.88
N ARG A 72 5.35 12.38 4.71
CA ARG A 72 3.96 12.23 5.17
C ARG A 72 3.34 10.96 4.60
N PHE A 73 3.47 10.76 3.29
CA PHE A 73 2.77 9.71 2.56
C PHE A 73 3.57 8.40 2.41
N LEU A 74 4.62 8.18 3.20
CA LEU A 74 5.30 6.89 3.25
C LEU A 74 4.28 5.74 3.43
N PRO A 75 4.36 4.66 2.64
CA PRO A 75 3.37 3.60 2.67
C PRO A 75 3.35 2.93 4.05
N PRO A 76 2.19 2.94 4.75
CA PRO A 76 2.09 2.42 6.09
C PRO A 76 1.88 0.90 6.14
N CYS A 77 1.70 0.27 4.98
CA CYS A 77 1.59 -1.17 4.82
C CYS A 77 2.80 -1.69 4.04
N GLY A 78 3.04 -3.01 4.07
CA GLY A 78 4.00 -3.61 3.17
C GLY A 78 3.52 -3.40 1.74
N HIS A 79 4.13 -2.46 1.01
CA HIS A 79 3.82 -2.14 -0.38
C HIS A 79 4.62 -3.06 -1.33
N TYR A 80 4.08 -3.41 -2.49
CA TYR A 80 4.77 -4.37 -3.37
C TYR A 80 6.10 -3.84 -3.96
N LEU A 81 6.25 -2.51 -4.07
CA LEU A 81 7.52 -1.85 -4.43
C LEU A 81 8.48 -1.66 -3.27
N PHE A 82 8.20 -2.19 -2.07
CA PHE A 82 9.15 -2.08 -0.98
C PHE A 82 10.55 -2.58 -1.42
N PRO A 83 11.64 -1.86 -1.11
CA PRO A 83 11.72 -0.69 -0.23
C PRO A 83 11.69 0.69 -0.93
N ARG A 84 11.32 0.75 -2.22
CA ARG A 84 11.51 1.92 -3.12
C ARG A 84 11.10 3.27 -2.51
N ALA A 85 9.89 3.37 -1.93
CA ALA A 85 9.37 4.60 -1.35
C ALA A 85 10.32 5.22 -0.30
N PHE A 86 10.88 4.39 0.59
CA PHE A 86 11.78 4.82 1.66
C PHE A 86 13.13 5.30 1.11
N LEU A 87 13.62 4.65 0.05
CA LEU A 87 14.85 5.05 -0.65
C LEU A 87 14.65 6.35 -1.45
N GLU A 88 13.47 6.58 -2.01
CA GLU A 88 13.13 7.82 -2.72
C GLU A 88 13.13 9.02 -1.78
N VAL A 89 12.64 8.87 -0.54
CA VAL A 89 12.75 9.93 0.48
C VAL A 89 14.21 10.25 0.78
N ALA A 90 15.05 9.24 0.97
CA ALA A 90 16.48 9.44 1.24
C ALA A 90 17.19 10.15 0.07
N THR A 91 16.91 9.74 -1.17
CA THR A 91 17.42 10.42 -2.38
C THR A 91 16.93 11.87 -2.45
N ALA A 92 15.65 12.12 -2.17
CA ALA A 92 15.07 13.46 -2.22
C ALA A 92 15.67 14.40 -1.15
N ILE A 93 15.97 13.88 0.05
CA ILE A 93 16.73 14.60 1.09
C ILE A 93 18.13 14.93 0.59
N GLY A 94 18.84 13.95 0.03
CA GLY A 94 20.22 14.15 -0.41
C GLY A 94 20.37 15.13 -1.56
N CYS A 95 19.46 15.06 -2.53
CA CYS A 95 19.34 16.00 -3.66
C CYS A 95 18.66 17.33 -3.29
N GLN A 96 18.14 17.47 -2.07
CA GLN A 96 17.40 18.65 -1.59
C GLN A 96 16.27 19.08 -2.54
N THR A 97 15.60 18.10 -3.15
CA THR A 97 14.61 18.34 -4.20
C THR A 97 13.44 17.37 -3.99
N PRO A 98 12.20 17.87 -3.83
CA PRO A 98 11.02 17.02 -3.77
C PRO A 98 10.89 16.18 -5.05
N PRO A 99 10.57 14.89 -4.94
CA PRO A 99 10.35 14.08 -6.11
C PRO A 99 9.08 14.56 -6.82
N VAL A 100 9.06 14.47 -8.15
CA VAL A 100 7.86 14.76 -8.96
C VAL A 100 6.76 13.74 -8.68
N PHE A 101 7.14 12.52 -8.29
CA PHE A 101 6.25 11.40 -8.04
C PHE A 101 6.72 10.61 -6.82
N ILE A 102 5.79 10.19 -5.97
CA ILE A 102 6.07 9.42 -4.76
C ILE A 102 5.51 8.02 -4.94
N HIS A 103 6.36 7.00 -4.87
CA HIS A 103 5.89 5.62 -4.81
C HIS A 103 5.31 5.32 -3.43
N GLY A 104 4.08 4.80 -3.36
CA GLY A 104 3.35 4.60 -2.12
C GLY A 104 2.04 3.87 -2.35
N CYS A 105 1.04 4.06 -1.49
CA CYS A 105 -0.30 3.54 -1.74
C CYS A 105 -0.82 3.95 -3.13
N TYR A 106 -1.60 3.07 -3.76
CA TYR A 106 -2.13 3.33 -5.10
C TYR A 106 -1.07 3.53 -6.20
N THR A 107 0.19 3.15 -5.98
CA THR A 107 1.17 3.04 -7.07
C THR A 107 1.29 1.60 -7.51
N ALA A 108 1.37 1.39 -8.82
CA ALA A 108 1.56 0.09 -9.45
C ALA A 108 2.22 0.29 -10.81
N ASP A 109 3.37 -0.33 -11.00
CA ASP A 109 4.20 -0.28 -12.18
C ASP A 109 3.48 -0.90 -13.38
N ARG A 110 4.02 -0.55 -14.54
CA ARG A 110 3.50 -0.99 -15.83
C ARG A 110 3.33 -2.50 -15.91
N ARG A 111 4.35 -3.28 -15.51
CA ARG A 111 4.33 -4.75 -15.59
C ARG A 111 3.19 -5.34 -14.76
N ARG A 112 2.97 -4.79 -13.56
CA ARG A 112 1.89 -5.22 -12.66
C ARG A 112 0.51 -4.88 -13.22
N LYS A 113 0.35 -3.71 -13.85
CA LYS A 113 -0.88 -3.34 -14.54
C LYS A 113 -1.16 -4.21 -15.76
N GLU A 114 -0.18 -4.39 -16.65
CA GLU A 114 -0.26 -5.24 -17.84
C GLU A 114 -0.66 -6.67 -17.46
N ARG A 115 -0.04 -7.21 -16.41
CA ARG A 115 -0.41 -8.53 -15.88
C ARG A 115 -1.87 -8.61 -15.41
N MET A 116 -2.38 -7.57 -14.75
CA MET A 116 -3.78 -7.51 -14.36
C MET A 116 -4.71 -7.42 -15.58
N VAL A 117 -4.31 -6.69 -16.63
CA VAL A 117 -5.04 -6.65 -17.91
C VAL A 117 -5.14 -8.05 -18.51
N ASP A 118 -4.05 -8.83 -18.52
CA ASP A 118 -4.09 -10.20 -19.06
C ASP A 118 -5.11 -11.09 -18.31
N TYR A 119 -5.11 -11.03 -16.97
CA TYR A 119 -6.11 -11.76 -16.19
C TYR A 119 -7.53 -11.26 -16.43
N LEU A 120 -7.72 -9.96 -16.66
CA LEU A 120 -9.02 -9.41 -17.03
C LEU A 120 -9.50 -9.94 -18.38
N VAL A 121 -8.63 -10.07 -19.38
CA VAL A 121 -8.98 -10.67 -20.67
C VAL A 121 -9.49 -12.11 -20.49
N ALA A 122 -8.86 -12.91 -19.64
CA ALA A 122 -9.34 -14.26 -19.32
C ALA A 122 -10.72 -14.24 -18.64
N LEU A 123 -10.93 -13.34 -17.68
CA LEU A 123 -12.23 -13.19 -17.00
C LEU A 123 -13.33 -12.67 -17.92
N ASP A 124 -13.02 -11.74 -18.82
CA ASP A 124 -13.95 -11.24 -19.83
C ASP A 124 -14.35 -12.33 -20.82
N ALA A 125 -13.39 -13.15 -21.26
CA ALA A 125 -13.66 -14.29 -22.12
C ALA A 125 -14.59 -15.29 -21.41
N TRP A 126 -14.36 -15.58 -20.13
CA TRP A 126 -15.27 -16.43 -19.34
C TRP A 126 -16.68 -15.82 -19.25
N LEU A 127 -16.79 -14.52 -18.94
CA LEU A 127 -18.06 -13.79 -18.88
C LEU A 127 -18.80 -13.78 -20.23
N ALA A 128 -18.06 -13.69 -21.33
CA ALA A 128 -18.60 -13.73 -22.70
C ALA A 128 -18.96 -15.16 -23.16
N GLY A 129 -18.66 -16.18 -22.35
CA GLY A 129 -18.89 -17.58 -22.70
C GLY A 129 -17.94 -18.14 -23.75
N VAL A 130 -16.78 -17.52 -23.92
CA VAL A 130 -15.71 -18.00 -24.77
C VAL A 130 -15.02 -19.19 -24.09
N GLY A 131 -14.56 -20.17 -24.87
CA GLY A 131 -13.84 -21.33 -24.34
C GLY A 131 -12.41 -21.00 -23.90
N ALA A 132 -11.90 -21.72 -22.90
CA ALA A 132 -10.56 -21.53 -22.33
C ALA A 132 -9.45 -21.53 -23.39
N ASP A 133 -9.51 -22.43 -24.37
CA ASP A 133 -8.51 -22.54 -25.45
C ASP A 133 -8.46 -21.29 -26.34
N ALA A 134 -9.62 -20.66 -26.59
CA ALA A 134 -9.67 -19.45 -27.40
C ALA A 134 -9.08 -18.25 -26.64
N ALA A 135 -9.42 -18.11 -25.35
CA ALA A 135 -8.81 -17.09 -24.49
C ALA A 135 -7.29 -17.29 -24.36
N ALA A 136 -6.84 -18.53 -24.19
CA ALA A 136 -5.42 -18.86 -24.10
C ALA A 136 -4.67 -18.51 -25.38
N ARG A 137 -5.23 -18.78 -26.57
CA ARG A 137 -4.59 -18.40 -27.85
C ARG A 137 -4.43 -16.89 -27.98
N GLU A 138 -5.46 -16.13 -27.62
CA GLU A 138 -5.40 -14.66 -27.63
C GLU A 138 -4.30 -14.15 -26.70
N LEU A 139 -4.27 -14.64 -25.45
CA LEU A 139 -3.27 -14.25 -24.45
C LEU A 139 -1.85 -14.70 -24.81
N SER A 140 -1.70 -15.85 -25.46
CA SER A 140 -0.39 -16.28 -25.99
C SER A 140 0.11 -15.36 -27.11
N ALA A 141 -0.80 -14.72 -27.86
CA ALA A 141 -0.44 -13.79 -28.93
C ALA A 141 -0.04 -12.39 -28.43
N THR A 142 -0.36 -12.01 -27.20
CA THR A 142 0.00 -10.68 -26.63
C THR A 142 1.49 -10.53 -26.31
N GLY A 143 2.28 -11.61 -26.42
CA GLY A 143 3.75 -11.53 -26.34
C GLY A 143 4.32 -11.54 -24.92
N HIS A 144 3.59 -12.11 -23.94
CA HIS A 144 4.10 -12.36 -22.59
C HIS A 144 4.60 -13.82 -22.45
N PRO A 145 5.86 -14.15 -22.83
CA PRO A 145 6.31 -15.53 -23.04
C PRO A 145 6.48 -16.35 -21.75
N TYR A 146 6.44 -15.70 -20.59
CA TYR A 146 6.74 -16.33 -19.30
C TYR A 146 5.52 -16.98 -18.64
N THR A 147 4.36 -16.99 -19.28
CA THR A 147 3.13 -17.52 -18.69
C THR A 147 2.50 -18.55 -19.60
N ASP A 148 2.30 -19.73 -19.03
CA ASP A 148 1.57 -20.83 -19.66
C ASP A 148 0.06 -20.54 -19.61
N TRP A 149 -0.37 -19.66 -20.53
CA TRP A 149 -1.76 -19.25 -20.67
C TRP A 149 -2.74 -20.40 -20.92
N PRO A 150 -2.40 -21.46 -21.70
CA PRO A 150 -3.24 -22.65 -21.79
C PRO A 150 -3.55 -23.27 -20.44
N ALA A 151 -2.54 -23.48 -19.59
CA ALA A 151 -2.77 -24.04 -18.26
C ALA A 151 -3.52 -23.08 -17.33
N VAL A 152 -3.20 -21.78 -17.36
CA VAL A 152 -3.89 -20.77 -16.54
C VAL A 152 -5.37 -20.67 -16.91
N CYS A 153 -5.71 -20.57 -18.20
CA CYS A 153 -7.09 -20.50 -18.64
C CYS A 153 -7.84 -21.80 -18.35
N SER A 154 -7.24 -22.96 -18.60
CA SER A 154 -7.86 -24.25 -18.27
C SER A 154 -8.18 -24.35 -16.77
N ALA A 155 -7.23 -23.99 -15.91
CA ALA A 155 -7.42 -24.01 -14.47
C ALA A 155 -8.48 -22.98 -14.02
N LEU A 156 -8.47 -21.76 -14.56
CA LEU A 156 -9.46 -20.74 -14.25
C LEU A 156 -10.89 -21.19 -14.61
N TRP A 157 -11.08 -21.78 -15.80
CA TRP A 157 -12.39 -22.32 -16.19
C TRP A 157 -12.81 -23.48 -15.30
N GLY A 158 -11.87 -24.37 -14.94
CA GLY A 158 -12.13 -25.46 -14.00
C GLY A 158 -12.54 -24.97 -12.60
N VAL A 159 -11.93 -23.88 -12.12
CA VAL A 159 -12.27 -23.26 -10.84
C VAL A 159 -13.64 -22.58 -10.88
N LEU A 160 -13.90 -21.77 -11.89
CA LEU A 160 -15.17 -21.02 -11.98
C LEU A 160 -16.36 -21.90 -12.32
N GLY A 161 -16.11 -23.00 -13.04
CA GLY A 161 -17.11 -23.98 -13.44
C GLY A 161 -18.16 -23.41 -14.38
N GLU A 162 -19.41 -23.91 -14.23
CA GLU A 162 -20.54 -23.48 -15.04
C GLU A 162 -20.84 -21.99 -14.85
N ARG A 163 -21.10 -21.32 -15.98
CA ARG A 163 -21.49 -19.92 -16.01
C ARG A 163 -22.97 -19.77 -15.68
N VAL A 164 -23.25 -19.35 -14.46
CA VAL A 164 -24.60 -19.06 -13.96
C VAL A 164 -24.77 -17.57 -13.66
N PRO A 165 -25.98 -16.99 -13.76
CA PRO A 165 -26.20 -15.54 -13.63
C PRO A 165 -25.65 -14.91 -12.34
N ALA A 166 -25.69 -15.66 -11.23
CA ALA A 166 -25.21 -15.18 -9.94
C ALA A 166 -23.67 -15.03 -9.93
N LYS A 167 -22.93 -15.99 -10.52
CA LYS A 167 -21.47 -15.92 -10.68
C LYS A 167 -21.07 -14.83 -11.67
N GLU A 168 -21.79 -14.71 -12.79
CA GLU A 168 -21.55 -13.63 -13.78
C GLU A 168 -21.60 -12.25 -13.11
N MET A 169 -22.56 -12.04 -12.21
CA MET A 169 -22.69 -10.78 -11.49
C MET A 169 -21.50 -10.50 -10.55
N MET A 170 -21.08 -11.51 -9.79
CA MET A 170 -19.94 -11.42 -8.88
C MET A 170 -18.61 -11.20 -9.62
N ILE A 171 -18.36 -11.98 -10.67
CA ILE A 171 -17.16 -11.86 -11.49
C ILE A 171 -17.17 -10.53 -12.23
N GLY A 172 -18.32 -10.08 -12.71
CA GLY A 172 -18.49 -8.74 -13.28
C GLY A 172 -18.15 -7.62 -12.30
N ARG A 173 -18.52 -7.77 -11.01
CA ARG A 173 -18.16 -6.82 -9.95
C ARG A 173 -16.65 -6.79 -9.67
N LEU A 174 -16.02 -7.97 -9.61
CA LEU A 174 -14.58 -8.10 -9.46
C LEU A 174 -13.85 -7.47 -10.64
N VAL A 175 -14.21 -7.84 -11.87
CA VAL A 175 -13.65 -7.28 -13.11
C VAL A 175 -13.76 -5.75 -13.12
N HIS A 176 -14.91 -5.20 -12.73
CA HIS A 176 -15.09 -3.74 -12.61
C HIS A 176 -14.08 -3.11 -11.63
N ARG A 177 -13.90 -3.72 -10.45
CA ARG A 177 -12.94 -3.25 -9.44
C ARG A 177 -11.50 -3.27 -9.95
N LEU A 178 -11.10 -4.36 -10.60
CA LEU A 178 -9.75 -4.53 -11.11
C LEU A 178 -9.46 -3.51 -12.24
N ARG A 179 -10.41 -3.29 -13.15
CA ARG A 179 -10.31 -2.21 -14.16
C ARG A 179 -10.21 -0.83 -13.54
N TRP A 180 -11.02 -0.55 -12.52
CA TRP A 180 -10.93 0.72 -11.79
C TRP A 180 -9.52 0.90 -11.20
N TRP A 181 -8.93 -0.16 -10.63
CA TRP A 181 -7.57 -0.09 -10.09
C TRP A 181 -6.48 0.14 -11.12
N ILE A 182 -6.56 -0.52 -12.27
CA ILE A 182 -5.60 -0.29 -13.38
C ILE A 182 -5.63 1.19 -13.80
N LYS A 183 -6.83 1.78 -13.85
CA LYS A 183 -7.03 3.19 -14.23
C LYS A 183 -6.63 4.19 -13.13
N SER A 184 -6.97 3.91 -11.88
CA SER A 184 -6.79 4.85 -10.77
C SER A 184 -5.40 4.81 -10.14
N HIS A 185 -4.73 3.66 -10.17
CA HIS A 185 -3.32 3.59 -9.77
C HIS A 185 -2.45 4.36 -10.76
N VAL A 186 -1.39 4.96 -10.27
CA VAL A 186 -0.43 5.74 -11.09
C VAL A 186 0.94 5.07 -11.07
N TRP A 187 1.72 5.27 -12.14
CA TRP A 187 3.16 5.04 -12.19
C TRP A 187 3.81 6.15 -13.00
N ASP A 188 5.14 6.18 -13.01
CA ASP A 188 5.94 7.16 -13.75
C ASP A 188 5.42 7.28 -15.19
N ASP A 189 5.07 8.51 -15.61
CA ASP A 189 4.62 8.88 -16.96
C ASP A 189 3.25 8.35 -17.46
N ASP A 190 2.45 7.66 -16.65
CA ASP A 190 1.11 7.20 -17.08
C ASP A 190 0.08 8.33 -17.08
N ASN A 191 0.13 9.26 -16.11
CA ASN A 191 -0.90 10.28 -15.86
C ASN A 191 -2.35 9.73 -15.86
N ARG A 192 -2.54 8.42 -15.67
CA ARG A 192 -3.80 7.67 -15.84
C ARG A 192 -4.35 7.67 -17.28
N THR A 193 -3.54 8.00 -18.28
CA THR A 193 -3.95 8.13 -19.69
C THR A 193 -3.45 7.01 -20.58
N VAL A 194 -2.46 6.21 -20.17
CA VAL A 194 -1.88 5.14 -21.02
C VAL A 194 -2.83 3.96 -21.12
N PHE A 195 -3.43 3.54 -20.00
CA PHE A 195 -4.42 2.45 -19.98
C PHE A 195 -5.85 2.91 -20.36
N CYS A 196 -5.98 4.01 -21.11
CA CYS A 196 -7.27 4.58 -21.55
C CYS A 196 -7.87 3.94 -22.81
N ARG A 197 -7.23 2.95 -23.41
CA ARG A 197 -7.83 2.20 -24.52
C ARG A 197 -8.58 0.99 -23.95
N ASP A 198 -9.86 1.27 -23.70
CA ASP A 198 -10.99 0.33 -23.66
C ASP A 198 -11.49 -0.12 -22.26
N GLN A 199 -12.73 0.31 -21.95
CA GLN A 199 -13.69 -0.32 -21.02
C GLN A 199 -13.71 0.05 -19.52
N PHE A 200 -13.38 1.28 -19.12
CA PHE A 200 -13.89 1.84 -17.86
C PHE A 200 -14.32 3.30 -17.98
N LEU A 201 -15.64 3.52 -18.12
CA LEU A 201 -16.29 4.83 -18.21
C LEU A 201 -16.54 5.50 -16.83
N GLY A 202 -16.08 4.90 -15.73
CA GLY A 202 -16.22 5.53 -14.43
C GLY A 202 -15.32 6.75 -14.32
N ASP A 203 -15.89 7.81 -13.75
CA ASP A 203 -15.18 9.02 -13.37
C ASP A 203 -14.11 8.66 -12.32
N VAL A 204 -12.88 9.12 -12.54
CA VAL A 204 -11.74 8.96 -11.61
C VAL A 204 -11.38 10.30 -10.95
N TYR A 205 -12.18 11.35 -11.15
CA TYR A 205 -12.01 12.62 -10.47
C TYR A 205 -12.37 12.47 -8.99
N CYS A 206 -11.33 12.57 -8.17
CA CYS A 206 -11.41 12.45 -6.73
C CYS A 206 -11.55 13.84 -6.12
N ARG A 207 -12.42 13.97 -5.11
CA ARG A 207 -12.70 15.26 -4.43
C ARG A 207 -11.82 15.48 -3.18
N SER A 208 -10.85 14.61 -2.93
CA SER A 208 -10.08 14.50 -1.69
C SER A 208 -8.61 14.91 -1.86
N GLN A 209 -7.91 15.00 -0.73
CA GLN A 209 -6.49 15.39 -0.63
C GLN A 209 -5.58 14.56 -1.54
N HIS A 210 -4.49 15.18 -1.99
CA HIS A 210 -3.56 14.64 -2.98
C HIS A 210 -2.75 13.46 -2.41
N TYR A 211 -2.80 12.29 -3.05
CA TYR A 211 -1.91 11.16 -2.78
C TYR A 211 -1.19 10.75 -4.06
N GLY A 212 0.15 10.65 -4.01
CA GLY A 212 1.00 10.34 -5.16
C GLY A 212 1.31 11.57 -6.01
N ASN A 213 0.42 11.91 -6.96
CA ASN A 213 0.61 13.03 -7.90
C ASN A 213 -0.27 14.23 -7.49
N VAL A 214 0.35 15.41 -7.36
CA VAL A 214 -0.27 16.67 -6.90
C VAL A 214 -1.49 17.08 -7.75
N GLY A 215 -1.66 16.54 -8.96
CA GLY A 215 -2.83 16.78 -9.82
C GLY A 215 -4.04 15.88 -9.59
N PHE A 216 -3.94 14.82 -8.77
CA PHE A 216 -5.01 13.83 -8.60
C PHE A 216 -5.37 13.66 -7.12
N GLY A 217 -6.67 13.71 -6.78
CA GLY A 217 -7.13 13.41 -5.43
C GLY A 217 -7.06 11.90 -5.11
N ASP A 218 -7.24 11.56 -3.85
CA ASP A 218 -7.26 10.17 -3.37
C ASP A 218 -8.38 9.36 -4.04
N PRO A 219 -8.05 8.31 -4.83
CA PRO A 219 -9.04 7.45 -5.48
C PRO A 219 -9.97 6.74 -4.50
N TRP A 220 -9.63 6.66 -3.22
CA TRP A 220 -10.38 5.94 -2.20
C TRP A 220 -11.90 6.12 -2.31
N PHE A 221 -12.56 4.99 -2.57
CA PHE A 221 -14.02 4.81 -2.61
C PHE A 221 -14.85 5.65 -3.57
N THR A 222 -14.24 6.50 -4.41
CA THR A 222 -14.97 7.20 -5.49
C THR A 222 -15.76 6.22 -6.38
N GLU A 223 -15.18 5.05 -6.65
CA GLU A 223 -15.86 3.95 -7.35
C GLU A 223 -17.18 3.53 -6.65
N LEU A 224 -17.18 3.46 -5.31
CA LEU A 224 -18.32 2.97 -4.55
C LEU A 224 -19.52 3.90 -4.65
N ASP A 225 -19.28 5.17 -4.99
CA ASP A 225 -20.34 6.14 -5.22
C ASP A 225 -21.00 6.06 -6.59
N ILE A 226 -20.40 5.33 -7.54
CA ILE A 226 -20.95 5.15 -8.88
C ILE A 226 -22.30 4.41 -8.78
N PRO A 227 -23.41 4.99 -9.29
CA PRO A 227 -24.75 4.37 -9.16
C PRO A 227 -24.83 2.95 -9.73
N ARG A 228 -24.06 2.65 -10.78
CA ARG A 228 -23.96 1.30 -11.35
C ARG A 228 -23.36 0.31 -10.35
N VAL A 229 -22.33 0.70 -9.59
CA VAL A 229 -21.70 -0.14 -8.56
C VAL A 229 -22.68 -0.39 -7.42
N LYS A 230 -23.34 0.66 -6.93
CA LYS A 230 -24.38 0.54 -5.89
C LYS A 230 -25.49 -0.43 -6.29
N ARG A 231 -26.00 -0.33 -7.53
CA ARG A 231 -27.02 -1.26 -8.06
C ARG A 231 -26.49 -2.69 -8.18
N MET A 232 -25.26 -2.87 -8.67
CA MET A 232 -24.64 -4.19 -8.82
C MET A 232 -24.48 -4.87 -7.45
N GLU A 233 -23.93 -4.16 -6.47
CA GLU A 233 -23.77 -4.69 -5.11
C GLU A 233 -25.11 -4.92 -4.40
N GLY A 234 -26.13 -4.10 -4.65
CA GLY A 234 -27.49 -4.33 -4.17
C GLY A 234 -28.06 -5.66 -4.67
N ARG A 235 -27.98 -5.90 -5.98
CA ARG A 235 -28.42 -7.17 -6.59
C ARG A 235 -27.63 -8.37 -6.09
N ILE A 236 -26.32 -8.23 -5.90
CA ILE A 236 -25.47 -9.30 -5.33
C ILE A 236 -25.98 -9.68 -3.93
N ARG A 237 -26.32 -8.70 -3.08
CA ARG A 237 -26.87 -8.95 -1.74
C ARG A 237 -28.21 -9.66 -1.76
N GLU A 238 -29.04 -9.38 -2.75
CA GLU A 238 -30.34 -10.05 -2.93
C GLU A 238 -30.20 -11.50 -3.38
N SER A 239 -29.11 -11.86 -4.07
CA SER A 239 -29.00 -13.13 -4.81
C SER A 239 -27.93 -14.10 -4.32
N TRP A 240 -27.08 -13.72 -3.35
CA TRP A 240 -25.90 -14.51 -2.98
C TRP A 240 -25.73 -14.66 -1.46
N VAL A 241 -25.49 -15.88 -1.00
CA VAL A 241 -25.21 -16.18 0.42
C VAL A 241 -23.82 -15.68 0.80
N ASP A 242 -23.68 -15.03 1.95
CA ASP A 242 -22.44 -14.35 2.36
C ASP A 242 -22.01 -13.21 1.39
N ALA A 243 -22.95 -12.59 0.67
CA ALA A 243 -22.69 -11.49 -0.26
C ALA A 243 -21.77 -10.39 0.29
N ASP A 244 -21.99 -9.96 1.54
CA ASP A 244 -21.18 -8.91 2.15
C ASP A 244 -19.71 -9.32 2.33
N TRP A 245 -19.44 -10.60 2.58
CA TRP A 245 -18.07 -11.11 2.63
C TRP A 245 -17.39 -10.97 1.26
N PHE A 246 -18.06 -11.40 0.19
CA PHE A 246 -17.53 -11.31 -1.17
C PHE A 246 -17.33 -9.86 -1.60
N ILE A 247 -18.32 -8.99 -1.37
CA ILE A 247 -18.23 -7.55 -1.68
C ILE A 247 -17.05 -6.94 -0.93
N SER A 248 -16.89 -7.23 0.36
CA SER A 248 -15.75 -6.76 1.15
C SER A 248 -14.42 -7.24 0.55
N ARG A 249 -14.30 -8.53 0.21
CA ARG A 249 -13.08 -9.07 -0.39
C ARG A 249 -12.75 -8.46 -1.75
N ILE A 250 -13.75 -8.24 -2.61
CA ILE A 250 -13.58 -7.55 -3.89
C ILE A 250 -13.10 -6.12 -3.64
N ARG A 251 -13.72 -5.38 -2.72
CA ARG A 251 -13.27 -4.01 -2.38
C ARG A 251 -11.81 -3.99 -1.91
N CYS A 252 -11.32 -5.04 -1.28
CA CYS A 252 -9.94 -5.14 -0.78
C CYS A 252 -8.88 -5.68 -1.78
N THR A 253 -9.18 -5.80 -3.09
CA THR A 253 -8.18 -6.25 -4.09
C THR A 253 -7.25 -5.13 -4.55
N TRP A 254 -6.44 -4.57 -3.65
CA TRP A 254 -5.54 -3.44 -3.96
C TRP A 254 -4.40 -3.87 -4.87
N LEU A 255 -4.24 -3.21 -6.02
CA LEU A 255 -3.14 -3.52 -6.93
C LEU A 255 -1.78 -3.19 -6.29
N CYS A 256 -1.69 -2.18 -5.44
CA CYS A 256 -0.50 -1.82 -4.68
C CYS A 256 -0.10 -2.81 -3.56
N ALA A 257 -0.96 -3.79 -3.23
CA ALA A 257 -0.65 -4.78 -2.18
C ALA A 257 0.34 -5.85 -2.70
N PRO A 258 1.27 -6.39 -1.88
CA PRO A 258 2.30 -7.35 -2.32
C PRO A 258 1.76 -8.65 -2.90
N LYS A 259 0.54 -9.04 -2.49
CA LYS A 259 -0.14 -10.27 -2.86
C LYS A 259 -1.45 -9.99 -3.61
N ALA A 260 -1.52 -8.89 -4.36
CA ALA A 260 -2.72 -8.46 -5.07
C ALA A 260 -3.35 -9.60 -5.90
N PHE A 261 -2.54 -10.29 -6.71
CA PHE A 261 -3.06 -11.37 -7.54
C PHE A 261 -3.47 -12.59 -6.72
N ARG A 262 -2.78 -12.86 -5.61
CA ARG A 262 -3.19 -13.92 -4.68
C ARG A 262 -4.52 -13.61 -4.00
N PHE A 263 -4.81 -12.35 -3.70
CA PHE A 263 -6.15 -11.96 -3.23
C PHE A 263 -7.21 -12.19 -4.31
N VAL A 264 -6.90 -11.85 -5.57
CA VAL A 264 -7.81 -12.12 -6.71
C VAL A 264 -8.04 -13.62 -6.88
N GLU A 265 -7.00 -14.45 -6.88
CA GLU A 265 -7.11 -15.92 -6.91
C GLU A 265 -8.04 -16.45 -5.82
N ARG A 266 -7.86 -15.99 -4.58
CA ARG A 266 -8.69 -16.43 -3.46
C ARG A 266 -10.15 -16.03 -3.63
N VAL A 267 -10.43 -14.83 -4.14
CA VAL A 267 -11.80 -14.40 -4.43
C VAL A 267 -12.41 -15.27 -5.53
N LEU A 268 -11.68 -15.51 -6.63
CA LEU A 268 -12.14 -16.36 -7.74
C LEU A 268 -12.37 -17.81 -7.30
N TRP A 269 -11.48 -18.36 -6.46
CA TRP A 269 -11.65 -19.67 -5.86
C TRP A 269 -12.94 -19.74 -5.02
N ALA A 270 -13.13 -18.78 -4.11
CA ALA A 270 -14.33 -18.68 -3.29
C ALA A 270 -15.62 -18.60 -4.13
N LEU A 271 -15.58 -17.86 -5.25
CA LEU A 271 -16.69 -17.74 -6.18
C LEU A 271 -16.97 -19.05 -6.91
N GLY A 272 -15.92 -19.76 -7.32
CA GLY A 272 -16.02 -21.09 -7.92
C GLY A 272 -16.61 -22.14 -6.98
N GLN A 273 -16.24 -22.08 -5.70
CA GLN A 273 -16.76 -22.94 -4.63
C GLN A 273 -18.12 -22.47 -4.08
N GLU A 274 -18.61 -21.31 -4.52
CA GLU A 274 -19.88 -20.71 -4.08
C GLU A 274 -20.00 -20.53 -2.55
N ARG A 275 -18.87 -20.30 -1.87
CA ARG A 275 -18.82 -20.10 -0.41
C ARG A 275 -17.69 -19.19 0.02
N LYS A 276 -17.83 -18.60 1.21
CA LYS A 276 -16.71 -17.93 1.87
C LYS A 276 -15.56 -18.91 2.16
N LEU A 277 -14.34 -18.38 2.15
CA LEU A 277 -13.16 -19.13 2.57
C LEU A 277 -12.94 -19.02 4.06
N GLU A 278 -12.43 -20.11 4.63
CA GLU A 278 -11.90 -20.08 5.99
C GLU A 278 -10.57 -19.31 6.02
N PRO A 279 -10.21 -18.65 7.15
CA PRO A 279 -9.03 -17.80 7.23
C PRO A 279 -7.71 -18.49 6.84
N ALA A 280 -7.55 -19.77 7.16
CA ALA A 280 -6.35 -20.57 6.91
C ALA A 280 -6.52 -21.55 5.73
N GLU A 281 -7.60 -21.43 4.96
CA GLU A 281 -7.85 -22.35 3.85
C GLU A 281 -6.77 -22.22 2.78
N ASP A 282 -6.18 -23.36 2.42
CA ASP A 282 -5.22 -23.45 1.33
C ASP A 282 -5.97 -23.37 -0.02
N VAL A 283 -5.43 -22.54 -0.92
CA VAL A 283 -6.04 -22.27 -2.23
C VAL A 283 -5.00 -22.58 -3.29
N PRO A 284 -5.30 -23.37 -4.33
CA PRO A 284 -4.32 -23.61 -5.40
C PRO A 284 -3.83 -22.31 -6.04
N SER A 285 -2.56 -22.26 -6.47
CA SER A 285 -2.02 -21.13 -7.26
C SER A 285 -2.35 -21.32 -8.75
N PHE A 286 -3.64 -21.21 -9.10
CA PHE A 286 -4.14 -21.56 -10.43
C PHE A 286 -3.96 -20.45 -11.48
N LEU A 287 -3.84 -19.18 -11.08
CA LEU A 287 -3.42 -18.10 -11.98
C LEU A 287 -1.89 -18.07 -12.16
N ARG A 288 -1.16 -18.91 -11.42
CA ARG A 288 0.31 -19.05 -11.45
C ARG A 288 1.01 -17.69 -11.31
N CYS A 289 0.47 -16.83 -10.45
CA CYS A 289 1.01 -15.50 -10.25
C CYS A 289 2.30 -15.58 -9.44
N GLU A 290 3.38 -15.01 -9.97
CA GLU A 290 4.63 -14.77 -9.22
C GLU A 290 4.52 -13.58 -8.25
N ASP A 291 3.31 -13.26 -7.78
CA ASP A 291 3.06 -12.12 -6.89
C ASP A 291 3.54 -12.48 -5.49
N THR A 292 4.84 -12.33 -5.33
CA THR A 292 5.53 -12.71 -4.11
C THR A 292 5.52 -11.51 -3.18
N TYR A 293 5.20 -11.79 -1.93
CA TYR A 293 5.84 -11.04 -0.85
C TYR A 293 7.33 -11.03 -1.16
N LEU A 294 8.02 -9.92 -0.93
CA LEU A 294 9.46 -10.03 -0.61
C LEU A 294 9.61 -11.19 0.36
N ASN A 295 10.63 -12.02 0.17
CA ASN A 295 11.07 -12.93 1.22
C ASN A 295 11.01 -12.13 2.54
N GLN A 296 10.06 -12.48 3.42
CA GLN A 296 9.67 -11.62 4.55
C GLN A 296 10.87 -11.43 5.47
N ASP A 297 11.67 -12.47 5.63
CA ASP A 297 12.91 -12.44 6.39
C ASP A 297 13.90 -11.45 5.77
N ARG A 298 14.07 -11.47 4.44
CA ARG A 298 14.90 -10.47 3.73
C ARG A 298 14.35 -9.06 3.84
N ALA A 299 13.03 -8.88 3.83
CA ALA A 299 12.42 -7.56 4.00
C ALA A 299 12.62 -7.03 5.43
N ALA A 300 12.48 -7.90 6.44
CA ALA A 300 12.73 -7.58 7.84
C ALA A 300 14.22 -7.30 8.11
N GLU A 301 15.12 -8.09 7.52
CA GLU A 301 16.57 -7.85 7.55
C GLU A 301 16.92 -6.50 6.93
N TRP A 302 16.43 -6.25 5.70
CA TRP A 302 16.64 -4.96 5.03
C TRP A 302 16.09 -3.79 5.86
N TRP A 303 14.92 -3.94 6.47
CA TRP A 303 14.30 -2.90 7.29
C TRP A 303 15.14 -2.56 8.52
N ARG A 304 15.67 -3.58 9.20
CA ARG A 304 16.56 -3.41 10.35
C ARG A 304 17.83 -2.66 9.93
N ASP A 305 18.48 -3.13 8.86
CA ASP A 305 19.67 -2.50 8.32
C ASP A 305 19.42 -1.05 7.88
N TYR A 306 18.24 -0.77 7.30
CA TYR A 306 17.84 0.58 6.92
C TYR A 306 17.65 1.50 8.13
N CYS A 307 16.99 1.03 9.19
CA CYS A 307 16.83 1.78 10.43
C CYS A 307 18.18 2.06 11.09
N ASP A 308 19.03 1.03 11.20
CA ASP A 308 20.38 1.15 11.77
C ASP A 308 21.28 2.07 10.94
N ALA A 309 21.10 2.08 9.61
CA ALA A 309 21.80 2.97 8.71
C ALA A 309 21.36 4.44 8.87
N LEU A 310 20.06 4.69 9.06
CA LEU A 310 19.55 6.05 9.37
C LEU A 310 20.11 6.55 10.70
N ASP A 311 20.13 5.70 11.73
CA ASP A 311 20.74 6.01 13.03
C ASP A 311 22.23 6.31 12.89
N GLY A 312 22.96 5.45 12.17
CA GLY A 312 24.40 5.61 11.94
C GLY A 312 24.73 6.88 11.16
N TRP A 313 23.99 7.19 10.09
CA TRP A 313 24.19 8.43 9.32
C TRP A 313 23.89 9.67 10.15
N TRP A 314 22.81 9.65 10.94
CA TRP A 314 22.43 10.75 11.83
C TRP A 314 23.50 11.05 12.90
N GLN A 315 24.12 10.01 13.45
CA GLN A 315 25.09 10.10 14.56
C GLN A 315 26.55 10.24 14.10
N ASP A 316 26.82 10.36 12.80
CA ASP A 316 28.17 10.30 12.22
C ASP A 316 28.92 9.01 12.58
N GLN A 317 28.18 7.91 12.68
CA GLN A 317 28.67 6.56 12.96
C GLN A 317 28.26 5.62 11.80
N PRO A 318 28.83 5.82 10.59
CA PRO A 318 28.42 5.07 9.41
C PRO A 318 28.64 3.56 9.62
N ARG A 319 27.63 2.77 9.25
CA ARG A 319 27.68 1.31 9.28
C ARG A 319 28.30 0.77 7.99
N GLN A 320 28.81 -0.46 8.04
CA GLN A 320 29.50 -1.12 6.92
C GLN A 320 28.60 -2.12 6.16
N THR A 321 27.28 -2.00 6.24
CA THR A 321 26.36 -2.82 5.44
C THR A 321 26.15 -2.22 4.04
N ASP A 322 25.72 -3.05 3.08
CA ASP A 322 25.41 -2.57 1.73
C ASP A 322 24.24 -1.56 1.73
N VAL A 323 23.24 -1.77 2.61
CA VAL A 323 22.13 -0.84 2.82
C VAL A 323 22.64 0.50 3.36
N ALA A 324 23.56 0.48 4.33
CA ALA A 324 24.14 1.72 4.87
C ALA A 324 24.95 2.48 3.82
N ARG A 325 25.71 1.78 2.97
CA ARG A 325 26.45 2.39 1.87
C ARG A 325 25.52 3.01 0.84
N ASP A 326 24.49 2.30 0.40
CA ASP A 326 23.48 2.84 -0.54
C ASP A 326 22.76 4.05 0.07
N LEU A 327 22.35 3.97 1.33
CA LEU A 327 21.70 5.08 2.03
C LEU A 327 22.61 6.31 2.14
N ALA A 328 23.87 6.13 2.54
CA ALA A 328 24.84 7.22 2.64
C ALA A 328 25.08 7.87 1.28
N ASN A 329 25.22 7.09 0.21
CA ASN A 329 25.36 7.61 -1.16
C ASN A 329 24.15 8.45 -1.58
N ARG A 330 22.94 8.04 -1.20
CA ARG A 330 21.71 8.77 -1.51
C ARG A 330 21.58 10.07 -0.72
N LEU A 331 21.91 10.05 0.57
CA LEU A 331 21.82 11.22 1.46
C LEU A 331 22.94 12.23 1.19
N GLY A 332 24.11 11.78 0.73
CA GLY A 332 25.28 12.59 0.48
C GLY A 332 25.82 13.26 1.75
N GLU A 333 26.53 14.38 1.57
CA GLU A 333 27.13 15.12 2.68
C GLU A 333 26.08 15.66 3.67
N PRO A 334 26.29 15.52 4.98
CA PRO A 334 25.41 16.08 6.01
C PRO A 334 25.36 17.60 6.00
N THR A 335 24.15 18.14 6.12
CA THR A 335 23.89 19.56 6.43
C THR A 335 22.86 19.61 7.55
N ASP A 336 22.72 20.75 8.25
CA ASP A 336 21.80 20.86 9.39
C ASP A 336 20.35 20.52 9.00
N HIS A 337 19.91 20.97 7.82
CA HIS A 337 18.59 20.66 7.28
C HIS A 337 18.40 19.18 6.97
N LYS A 338 19.40 18.53 6.35
CA LYS A 338 19.34 17.08 6.06
C LYS A 338 19.35 16.28 7.36
N ARG A 339 20.14 16.70 8.34
CA ARG A 339 20.20 16.14 9.68
C ARG A 339 18.81 16.17 10.34
N TRP A 340 18.17 17.32 10.38
CA TRP A 340 16.79 17.45 10.86
C TRP A 340 15.80 16.54 10.12
N LEU A 341 15.83 16.52 8.78
CA LEU A 341 14.95 15.66 7.97
C LEU A 341 15.19 14.16 8.21
N VAL A 342 16.45 13.72 8.31
CA VAL A 342 16.79 12.32 8.59
C VAL A 342 16.33 11.93 10.00
N ARG A 343 16.46 12.83 10.98
CA ARG A 343 15.95 12.61 12.33
C ARG A 343 14.43 12.44 12.34
N LEU A 344 13.71 13.32 11.64
CA LEU A 344 12.27 13.25 11.47
C LEU A 344 11.85 11.96 10.74
N LEU A 345 12.54 11.61 9.65
CA LEU A 345 12.32 10.37 8.90
C LEU A 345 12.51 9.14 9.79
N ARG A 346 13.59 9.09 10.57
CA ARG A 346 13.85 8.01 11.52
C ARG A 346 12.68 7.82 12.50
N HIS A 347 12.24 8.92 13.13
CA HIS A 347 11.13 8.83 14.08
C HIS A 347 9.83 8.38 13.39
N ARG A 348 9.56 8.92 12.19
CA ARG A 348 8.45 8.52 11.34
C ARG A 348 8.44 7.04 10.98
N VAL A 349 9.56 6.47 10.53
CA VAL A 349 9.62 5.05 10.17
C VAL A 349 9.46 4.14 11.39
N ARG A 350 9.97 4.53 12.55
CA ARG A 350 9.73 3.80 13.82
C ARG A 350 8.25 3.79 14.20
N MET A 351 7.57 4.93 14.04
CA MET A 351 6.14 5.03 14.29
C MET A 351 5.34 4.15 13.30
N LEU A 352 5.71 4.13 12.02
CA LEU A 352 5.09 3.24 11.03
C LEU A 352 5.35 1.76 11.31
N ALA A 353 6.55 1.38 11.76
CA ALA A 353 6.84 0.00 12.13
C ALA A 353 6.05 -0.45 13.38
N ARG A 354 5.78 0.47 14.31
CA ARG A 354 5.05 0.17 15.55
C ARG A 354 3.53 0.15 15.38
N TYR A 355 3.00 1.11 14.61
CA TYR A 355 1.56 1.39 14.52
C TYR A 355 0.94 1.12 13.15
N GLY A 356 1.74 1.11 12.09
CA GLY A 356 1.29 0.79 10.75
C GLY A 356 1.13 -0.71 10.52
N ASP A 357 0.46 -1.06 9.42
CA ASP A 357 0.40 -2.44 8.92
C ASP A 357 1.75 -2.95 8.40
N LEU A 358 2.74 -2.07 8.29
CA LEU A 358 4.13 -2.37 7.93
C LEU A 358 4.76 -3.36 8.91
N LYS A 359 4.31 -3.39 10.17
CA LYS A 359 4.76 -4.37 11.17
C LYS A 359 4.75 -5.81 10.65
N ARG A 360 3.71 -6.18 9.87
CA ARG A 360 3.59 -7.54 9.29
C ARG A 360 4.68 -7.87 8.26
N LEU A 361 5.32 -6.87 7.68
CA LEU A 361 6.42 -7.04 6.74
C LEU A 361 7.77 -7.03 7.46
N VAL A 362 7.93 -6.19 8.47
CA VAL A 362 9.25 -5.88 9.06
C VAL A 362 9.52 -6.55 10.41
N ASP A 363 8.48 -7.07 11.04
CA ASP A 363 8.52 -7.87 12.27
C ASP A 363 7.58 -9.08 12.10
N PRO A 364 7.92 -10.02 11.19
CA PRO A 364 7.09 -11.19 10.94
C PRO A 364 6.99 -12.00 12.23
N GLN A 365 5.77 -12.16 12.74
CA GLN A 365 5.54 -13.06 13.85
C GLN A 365 5.88 -14.48 13.37
N PRO A 366 6.58 -15.30 14.18
CA PRO A 366 6.81 -16.69 13.84
C PRO A 366 5.46 -17.33 13.52
N MET A 367 5.36 -18.02 12.38
CA MET A 367 4.17 -18.80 12.08
C MET A 367 3.99 -19.78 13.24
N VAL A 368 2.97 -19.53 14.07
CA VAL A 368 2.59 -20.43 15.14
C VAL A 368 2.31 -21.76 14.45
N SER A 369 3.16 -22.76 14.71
CA SER A 369 2.94 -24.11 14.18
C SER A 369 1.54 -24.53 14.65
N PRO A 370 0.71 -25.14 13.77
CA PRO A 370 -0.62 -25.64 14.16
C PRO A 370 -0.59 -26.57 15.39
N ASP A 371 0.58 -27.13 15.72
CA ASP A 371 0.79 -28.07 16.81
C ASP A 371 1.15 -27.42 18.16
N SER A 372 1.16 -26.09 18.27
CA SER A 372 1.37 -25.42 19.57
C SER A 372 0.04 -25.03 20.21
N GLU A 373 -0.46 -25.93 21.07
CA GLU A 373 -1.59 -25.67 21.96
C GLU A 373 -1.34 -24.46 22.87
N GLU A 374 -2.39 -23.65 23.00
CA GLU A 374 -2.63 -22.63 24.04
C GLU A 374 -1.66 -21.42 24.12
N ALA A 375 -1.82 -20.48 23.18
CA ALA A 375 -1.59 -19.07 23.49
C ALA A 375 -2.92 -18.39 23.87
N PRO A 376 -2.99 -17.62 24.97
CA PRO A 376 -4.22 -16.94 25.38
C PRO A 376 -4.67 -15.95 24.30
N ARG A 377 -5.95 -16.05 23.92
CA ARG A 377 -6.59 -15.15 22.96
C ARG A 377 -6.34 -13.69 23.39
N PRO A 378 -5.73 -12.84 22.55
CA PRO A 378 -5.70 -11.41 22.84
C PRO A 378 -7.14 -10.93 22.92
N THR A 379 -7.51 -10.42 24.09
CA THR A 379 -8.76 -9.70 24.29
C THR A 379 -8.87 -8.62 23.22
N LYS A 380 -10.05 -8.55 22.59
CA LYS A 380 -10.40 -7.61 21.53
C LYS A 380 -9.90 -6.20 21.86
N ARG A 381 -8.72 -5.82 21.36
CA ARG A 381 -8.40 -4.42 21.14
C ARG A 381 -9.22 -4.02 19.93
N GLY A 382 -10.10 -3.05 20.13
CA GLY A 382 -11.01 -2.56 19.11
C GLY A 382 -10.24 -2.26 17.83
N THR A 383 -10.42 -3.13 16.84
CA THR A 383 -10.38 -2.69 15.46
C THR A 383 -11.36 -1.54 15.39
N ALA A 384 -10.83 -0.32 15.21
CA ALA A 384 -11.64 0.79 14.76
C ALA A 384 -12.39 0.26 13.53
N THR A 385 -13.67 0.02 13.76
CA THR A 385 -14.62 -0.21 12.70
C THR A 385 -14.65 1.15 12.01
N LEU A 386 -13.84 1.32 10.97
CA LEU A 386 -14.13 2.32 9.96
C LEU A 386 -15.47 1.87 9.39
N ALA A 387 -16.54 2.47 9.91
CA ALA A 387 -17.87 2.29 9.40
C ALA A 387 -17.87 2.72 7.94
N LEU A 388 -17.78 1.73 7.03
CA LEU A 388 -18.74 1.40 5.97
C LEU A 388 -18.20 0.31 5.03
#